data_AF-A0A2D5PME8-F1
#
_entry.id   AF-A0A2D5PME8-F1
#
_cell.length_a   1.000
_cell.length_b   1.000
_cell.length_c   1.000
_cell.angle_alpha   90.00
_cell.angle_beta   90.00
_cell.angle_gamma   90.00
#
_symmetry.space_group_name_H-M   'P 1'
#
loop_
_entity.id
_entity.type
_entity.pdbx_description
1 polymer ?
#
loop_
_entity_poly.entity_id
_entity_poly.type
_entity_poly.pdbx_seq_one_letter_code
_entity_poly.pdbx_strand_id
1 'polypeptide(L)' 'MSKINPEHYKFGGIECIDAIKGSLSPEQFQGYLKASIIKYLWRYEQKNGLEDLEKADWFLRKLRYEVEHE' A
#
# COMPACT_ATOMS: atom_id res chain seq x y z
N MET A 1 -0.64 -5.06 17.67
CA MET A 1 0.17 -4.58 16.53
C MET A 1 -0.71 -4.56 15.29
N SER A 2 -0.75 -3.44 14.56
CA SER A 2 -1.54 -3.33 13.33
C SER A 2 -0.98 -4.27 12.26
N LYS A 3 -1.80 -5.17 11.73
CA LYS A 3 -1.42 -6.08 10.63
C LYS A 3 -1.42 -5.40 9.26
N ILE A 4 -1.98 -4.20 9.18
CA ILE A 4 -2.06 -3.40 7.95
C ILE A 4 -0.75 -2.65 7.72
N ASN A 5 -0.04 -2.32 8.81
CA ASN A 5 1.31 -1.75 8.77
C ASN A 5 2.17 -2.29 9.93
N PRO A 6 2.67 -3.53 9.81
CA PRO A 6 3.41 -4.16 10.91
C PRO A 6 4.81 -3.56 11.07
N GLU A 7 5.29 -3.54 12.32
CA GLU A 7 6.53 -2.86 12.69
C GLU A 7 7.79 -3.40 11.97
N HIS A 8 7.78 -4.63 11.47
CA HIS A 8 8.92 -5.16 10.70
C HIS A 8 9.10 -4.50 9.32
N TYR A 9 8.12 -3.71 8.83
CA TYR A 9 8.31 -2.83 7.67
C TYR A 9 8.96 -1.49 8.05
N LYS A 10 9.20 -1.25 9.34
CA LYS A 10 9.93 -0.09 9.84
C LYS A 10 11.36 -0.54 10.13
N PHE A 11 12.31 -0.06 9.33
CA PHE A 11 13.73 -0.21 9.64
C PHE A 11 14.33 1.19 9.82
N GLY A 12 14.85 1.50 11.01
CA GLY A 12 15.41 2.81 11.31
C GLY A 12 14.40 3.98 11.30
N GLY A 13 13.10 3.71 11.49
CA GLY A 13 12.05 4.75 11.50
C GLY A 13 11.51 5.16 10.13
N ILE A 14 12.03 4.58 9.04
CA ILE A 14 11.53 4.76 7.69
C ILE A 14 10.57 3.60 7.37
N GLU A 15 9.37 3.94 6.90
CA GLU A 15 8.42 2.93 6.42
C GLU A 15 8.91 2.41 5.05
N CYS A 16 8.83 1.10 4.83
CA CYS A 16 9.23 0.49 3.55
C CYS A 16 8.57 1.16 2.33
N ILE A 17 7.33 1.64 2.46
CA ILE A 17 6.65 2.35 1.38
C ILE A 17 7.30 3.69 1.02
N ASP A 18 7.92 4.39 1.98
CA ASP A 18 8.60 5.66 1.73
C ASP A 18 9.91 5.44 0.96
N ALA A 19 10.62 4.35 1.28
CA ALA A 19 11.79 3.93 0.52
C ALA A 19 11.42 3.54 -0.93
N ILE A 20 10.30 2.82 -1.11
CA ILE A 20 9.76 2.50 -2.45
C ILE A 20 9.40 3.79 -3.20
N LYS A 21 8.70 4.72 -2.55
CA LYS A 21 8.33 6.02 -3.16
C LYS A 21 9.56 6.80 -3.63
N GLY A 22 10.60 6.89 -2.80
CA GLY A 22 11.85 7.58 -3.16
C GLY A 22 12.65 6.91 -4.28
N SER A 23 12.33 5.65 -4.62
CA SER A 23 13.02 4.86 -5.65
C SER A 23 12.28 4.82 -6.99
N LEU A 24 11.10 5.44 -7.09
CA LEU A 24 10.20 5.36 -8.25
C LEU A 24 9.84 6.77 -8.74
N SER A 25 9.52 6.90 -10.04
CA SER A 25 8.83 8.10 -10.52
C SER A 25 7.43 8.21 -9.91
N PRO A 26 6.80 9.41 -9.91
CA PRO A 26 5.43 9.57 -9.42
C PRO A 26 4.45 8.58 -10.08
N GLU A 27 4.52 8.42 -11.41
CA GLU A 27 3.67 7.51 -12.17
C GLU A 27 3.92 6.04 -11.81
N GLN A 28 5.19 5.67 -11.61
CA GLN A 28 5.57 4.33 -11.18
C GLN A 28 5.05 4.03 -9.77
N PHE A 29 5.12 5.01 -8.86
CA PHE A 29 4.61 4.86 -7.51
C PHE A 29 3.08 4.72 -7.49
N GLN A 30 2.35 5.55 -8.25
CA GLN A 30 0.91 5.37 -8.45
C GLN A 30 0.58 3.98 -9.03
N GLY A 31 1.37 3.50 -9.99
CA GLY A 31 1.26 2.16 -10.55
C GLY A 31 1.46 1.06 -9.49
N TYR A 32 2.44 1.21 -8.60
CA TYR A 32 2.67 0.31 -7.47
C TYR A 32 1.48 0.27 -6.50
N LEU A 33 0.91 1.43 -6.15
CA LEU A 33 -0.26 1.53 -5.30
C LEU A 33 -1.47 0.82 -5.94
N LYS A 34 -1.73 1.10 -7.23
CA LYS A 34 -2.79 0.46 -8.02
C LYS A 34 -2.65 -1.07 -8.06
N ALA A 35 -1.45 -1.57 -8.35
CA ALA A 35 -1.18 -3.01 -8.37
C ALA A 35 -1.39 -3.65 -6.99
N SER A 36 -1.02 -2.96 -5.91
CA SER A 36 -1.24 -3.43 -4.55
C SER A 36 -2.73 -3.52 -4.19
N ILE A 37 -3.56 -2.56 -4.61
CA ILE A 37 -5.02 -2.62 -4.44
C ILE A 37 -5.58 -3.85 -5.15
N ILE A 38 -5.24 -4.06 -6.43
CA ILE A 38 -5.71 -5.21 -7.23
C ILE A 38 -5.29 -6.53 -6.56
N LYS A 39 -4.04 -6.64 -6.10
CA LYS A 39 -3.54 -7.82 -5.39
C LYS A 39 -4.40 -8.18 -4.17
N TYR A 40 -4.80 -7.20 -3.37
CA TYR A 40 -5.61 -7.45 -2.18
C TYR A 40 -7.08 -7.73 -2.51
N LEU A 41 -7.64 -7.03 -3.51
CA LEU A 41 -8.96 -7.35 -4.06
C LEU A 41 -9.02 -8.73 -4.73
N TRP A 42 -7.91 -9.26 -5.23
CA TRP A 42 -7.87 -10.64 -5.72
C TRP A 42 -7.83 -11.66 -4.59
N ARG A 43 -7.11 -11.35 -3.50
CA ARG A 43 -6.85 -12.30 -2.41
C ARG A 43 -7.96 -12.39 -1.37
N TYR A 44 -8.79 -11.37 -1.20
CA TYR A 44 -9.72 -11.34 -0.07
C TYR A 44 -10.69 -12.51 -0.09
N GLU A 45 -11.16 -12.94 -1.27
CA GLU A 45 -12.10 -14.06 -1.40
C GLU A 45 -11.50 -15.41 -0.99
N GLN A 46 -10.18 -15.56 -1.08
CA GLN A 46 -9.51 -16.86 -0.97
C GLN A 46 -8.49 -16.97 0.17
N LYS A 47 -8.12 -15.85 0.82
CA LYS A 47 -7.01 -15.85 1.80
C LYS A 47 -7.35 -15.19 3.13
N ASN A 48 -7.41 -13.86 3.18
CA ASN A 48 -7.51 -13.15 4.48
C ASN A 48 -8.83 -12.38 4.66
N GLY A 49 -9.79 -12.49 3.74
CA GLY A 49 -11.09 -11.83 3.86
C GLY A 49 -10.97 -10.33 4.13
N LEU A 50 -11.64 -9.87 5.19
CA LEU A 50 -11.68 -8.47 5.60
C LEU A 50 -10.30 -7.82 5.75
N GLU A 51 -9.29 -8.54 6.23
CA GLU A 51 -7.94 -7.98 6.42
C GLU A 51 -7.30 -7.56 5.09
N ASP A 52 -7.54 -8.29 4.00
CA ASP A 52 -7.04 -7.89 2.68
C ASP A 52 -7.88 -6.70 2.13
N LEU A 53 -9.18 -6.60 2.43
CA LEU A 53 -9.98 -5.42 2.09
C LEU A 53 -9.49 -4.15 2.81
N GLU A 54 -9.14 -4.26 4.09
CA GLU A 54 -8.56 -3.15 4.86
C GLU A 54 -7.22 -2.69 4.29
N LYS A 55 -6.39 -3.64 3.81
CA LYS A 55 -5.15 -3.31 3.10
C LYS A 55 -5.43 -2.63 1.77
N ALA A 56 -6.41 -3.10 1.01
CA ALA A 56 -6.82 -2.44 -0.23
C ALA A 56 -7.25 -0.99 0.01
N ASP A 57 -8.05 -0.74 1.05
CA ASP A 57 -8.46 0.62 1.45
C ASP A 57 -7.26 1.49 1.85
N TRP A 58 -6.30 0.94 2.59
CA TRP A 58 -5.08 1.67 2.95
C TRP A 58 -4.28 2.14 1.72
N PHE A 59 -4.07 1.25 0.74
CA PHE A 59 -3.39 1.60 -0.51
C PHE A 59 -4.22 2.58 -1.36
N LEU A 60 -5.55 2.46 -1.36
CA LEU A 60 -6.44 3.38 -2.06
C LEU A 60 -6.37 4.80 -1.49
N ARG A 61 -6.38 4.96 -0.17
CA ARG A 61 -6.22 6.28 0.47
C ARG A 61 -4.89 6.93 0.11
N LYS A 62 -3.81 6.16 0.05
CA LYS A 62 -2.50 6.65 -0.39
C LYS A 62 -2.54 7.06 -1.85
N LEU A 63 -3.10 6.25 -2.75
CA LEU A 63 -3.20 6.60 -4.17
C LEU A 63 -4.01 7.87 -4.39
N ARG A 64 -5.13 8.03 -3.68
CA ARG A 64 -5.92 9.27 -3.70
C ARG A 64 -5.10 10.48 -3.28
N TYR A 65 -4.35 10.37 -2.19
CA TYR A 65 -3.47 11.45 -1.73
C TYR A 65 -2.44 11.84 -2.79
N GLU A 66 -1.77 10.87 -3.41
CA GLU A 66 -0.79 11.14 -4.47
C GLU A 66 -1.43 11.83 -5.67
N VAL A 67 -2.59 11.38 -6.14
CA VAL A 67 -3.30 11.99 -7.28
C VAL A 67 -3.82 13.40 -6.96
N GLU A 68 -4.22 13.67 -5.71
CA GLU A 68 -4.69 14.99 -5.27
C GLU A 68 -3.55 16.02 -5.11
N HIS A 69 -2.29 15.57 -4.96
CA HIS A 69 -1.13 16.42 -4.64
C HIS A 69 0.03 16.30 -5.66
N GLU A 70 -0.24 15.76 -6.84
CA GLU A 70 0.65 15.73 -8.00
C GLU A 70 0.54 17.02 -8.83
#